data_AF-A0A076I330-F1
#
_entry.id   AF-A0A076I330-F1
#
_cell.length_a   1.000
_cell.length_b   1.000
_cell.length_c   1.000
_cell.angle_alpha   90.00
_cell.angle_beta   90.00
_cell.angle_gamma   90.00
#
_symmetry.space_group_name_H-M   'P 1'
#
loop_
_entity.id
_entity.type
_entity.pdbx_description
1 polymer ?
#
loop_
_entity_poly.entity_id
_entity_poly.type
_entity_poly.pdbx_seq_one_letter_code
_entity_poly.pdbx_strand_id
1 'polypeptide(L)'
;MALVFFPAVWQTAYLIMLATMIMDLDHLLAKPIFDPLRCSIGYHPLHSFYAIPVYTLLLLLPVTRIAAVGLLFHLFTDTVDCLWIFSHCRACYLNSRIYALRSWLKRLLAREKGK
;
A
#
# COMPACT_ATOMS: atom_id res chain seq x y z
N MET A 1 15.21 -5.93 5.20
CA MET A 1 14.86 -6.25 3.80
C MET A 1 16.05 -6.13 2.86
N ALA A 2 16.74 -4.99 2.78
CA ALA A 2 17.91 -4.82 1.90
C ALA A 2 19.02 -5.88 2.10
N LEU A 3 19.42 -6.16 3.34
CA LEU A 3 20.41 -7.22 3.66
C LEU A 3 19.96 -8.63 3.27
N VAL A 4 18.64 -8.89 3.29
CA VAL A 4 18.07 -10.23 3.01
C VAL A 4 17.94 -10.46 1.51
N PHE A 5 17.44 -9.47 0.77
CA PHE A 5 17.16 -9.60 -0.67
C PHE A 5 18.31 -9.16 -1.57
N PHE A 6 19.18 -8.26 -1.09
CA PHE A 6 20.28 -7.69 -1.86
C PHE A 6 21.60 -7.69 -1.06
N PRO A 7 22.03 -8.83 -0.50
CA PRO A 7 23.20 -8.88 0.40
C PRO A 7 24.48 -8.33 -0.23
N ALA A 8 24.69 -8.54 -1.54
CA ALA A 8 25.89 -8.07 -2.25
C ALA A 8 25.97 -6.54 -2.40
N VAL A 9 24.82 -5.85 -2.40
CA VAL A 9 24.72 -4.40 -2.64
C VAL A 9 23.83 -3.74 -1.58
N TRP A 10 23.84 -4.27 -0.36
CA TRP A 10 22.84 -3.98 0.66
C TRP A 10 22.80 -2.50 1.07
N GLN A 11 23.92 -1.79 1.03
CA GLN A 11 24.01 -0.37 1.36
C GLN A 11 23.26 0.47 0.33
N THR A 12 23.55 0.25 -0.95
CA THR A 12 22.86 0.90 -2.07
C THR A 12 21.38 0.52 -2.07
N ALA A 13 21.06 -0.75 -1.86
CA ALA A 13 19.68 -1.21 -1.77
C ALA A 13 18.93 -0.55 -0.62
N TYR A 14 19.56 -0.41 0.55
CA TYR A 14 19.00 0.28 1.70
C TYR A 14 18.71 1.75 1.40
N LEU A 15 19.65 2.48 0.78
CA LEU A 15 19.44 3.89 0.42
C LEU A 15 18.33 4.07 -0.63
N ILE A 16 18.26 3.20 -1.64
CA ILE A 16 17.19 3.25 -2.64
C ILE A 16 15.83 2.94 -1.99
N MET A 17 15.75 1.90 -1.15
CA MET A 17 14.52 1.57 -0.42
C MET A 17 14.11 2.67 0.56
N LEU A 18 15.06 3.38 1.16
CA LEU A 18 14.75 4.55 2.00
C LEU A 18 14.23 5.71 1.14
N ALA A 19 14.80 5.91 -0.04
CA ALA A 19 14.34 6.95 -0.96
C ALA A 19 12.89 6.74 -1.42
N THR A 20 12.38 5.49 -1.43
CA THR A 20 10.97 5.24 -1.80
C THR A 20 9.96 5.81 -0.80
N MET A 21 10.38 6.21 0.42
CA MET A 21 9.51 6.94 1.36
C MET A 21 9.01 8.28 0.80
N ILE A 22 9.64 8.82 -0.25
CA ILE A 22 9.16 10.02 -0.94
C ILE A 22 7.75 9.86 -1.54
N MET A 23 7.27 8.61 -1.69
CA MET A 23 5.92 8.29 -2.12
C MET A 23 4.84 8.92 -1.21
N ASP A 24 5.12 9.08 0.08
CA ASP A 24 4.24 9.73 1.05
C ASP A 24 3.89 11.19 0.70
N LEU A 25 4.63 11.82 -0.21
CA LEU A 25 4.28 13.16 -0.69
C LEU A 25 2.90 13.21 -1.35
N ASP A 26 2.34 12.07 -1.77
CA ASP A 26 0.96 12.00 -2.25
C ASP A 26 -0.10 12.28 -1.15
N HIS A 27 0.30 12.28 0.13
CA HIS A 27 -0.54 12.72 1.25
C HIS A 27 -0.89 14.20 1.16
N LEU A 28 -0.04 15.02 0.53
CA LEU A 28 -0.32 16.44 0.32
C LEU A 28 -1.53 16.69 -0.60
N LEU A 29 -1.95 15.67 -1.36
CA LEU A 29 -3.14 15.74 -2.22
C LEU A 29 -4.45 15.44 -1.47
N ALA A 30 -4.36 15.02 -0.20
CA ALA A 30 -5.53 14.70 0.61
C ALA A 30 -6.19 15.92 1.24
N LYS A 31 -7.49 15.79 1.53
CA LYS A 31 -8.26 16.76 2.31
C LYS A 31 -9.01 16.02 3.42
N PRO A 32 -8.71 16.27 4.72
CA PRO A 32 -7.60 17.08 5.23
C PRO A 32 -6.23 16.46 4.93
N ILE A 33 -5.15 17.26 4.96
CA ILE A 33 -3.79 16.76 4.68
C ILE A 33 -3.40 15.70 5.71
N PHE A 34 -3.52 16.04 7.00
CA PHE A 34 -3.24 15.14 8.10
C PHE A 34 -4.53 14.63 8.75
N ASP A 35 -4.66 13.30 8.84
CA ASP A 35 -5.76 12.63 9.54
C ASP A 35 -5.23 11.31 10.14
N PRO A 36 -5.07 11.21 11.48
CA PRO A 36 -4.50 10.04 12.12
C PRO A 36 -5.44 8.83 12.14
N LEU A 37 -6.70 8.99 11.76
CA LEU A 37 -7.71 7.93 11.74
C LEU A 37 -8.03 7.44 10.32
N ARG A 38 -7.31 7.94 9.31
CA ARG A 38 -7.49 7.58 7.92
C ARG A 38 -6.52 6.47 7.51
N CYS A 39 -7.07 5.42 6.90
CA CYS A 39 -6.24 4.42 6.22
C CYS A 39 -5.74 4.97 4.88
N SER A 40 -4.42 4.99 4.68
CA SER A 40 -3.76 5.46 3.44
C SER A 40 -4.09 4.59 2.23
N ILE A 41 -4.17 3.27 2.44
CA ILE A 41 -4.39 2.28 1.38
C ILE A 41 -5.75 2.48 0.71
N GLY A 42 -5.69 2.71 -0.61
CA GLY A 42 -6.84 2.98 -1.47
C GLY A 42 -7.37 4.42 -1.40
N TYR A 43 -6.81 5.28 -0.55
CA TYR A 43 -7.20 6.68 -0.44
C TYR A 43 -6.32 7.58 -1.29
N HIS A 44 -4.99 7.44 -1.19
CA HIS A 44 -4.05 8.28 -1.94
C HIS A 44 -3.70 7.68 -3.32
N PRO A 45 -3.29 8.51 -4.30
CA PRO A 45 -3.02 8.04 -5.66
C PRO A 45 -1.93 6.97 -5.76
N LEU A 46 -0.80 7.15 -5.08
CA LEU A 46 0.29 6.19 -5.07
C LEU A 46 -0.04 5.02 -4.13
N HIS A 47 -0.82 5.25 -3.09
CA HIS A 47 -1.34 4.19 -2.21
C HIS A 47 -2.59 3.47 -2.75
N SER A 48 -2.93 3.68 -4.02
CA SER A 48 -4.17 3.15 -4.60
C SER A 48 -4.10 1.63 -4.83
N PHE A 49 -5.26 0.98 -4.89
CA PHE A 49 -5.33 -0.45 -5.24
C PHE A 49 -4.76 -0.77 -6.63
N TYR A 50 -4.67 0.23 -7.51
CA TYR A 50 -4.06 0.10 -8.84
C TYR A 50 -2.53 0.20 -8.79
N ALA A 51 -1.95 0.89 -7.80
CA ALA A 51 -0.51 1.00 -7.65
C ALA A 51 0.13 -0.31 -7.20
N ILE A 52 -0.55 -1.10 -6.35
CA ILE A 52 -0.07 -2.40 -5.87
C ILE A 52 0.33 -3.36 -7.02
N PRO A 53 -0.55 -3.67 -8.01
CA PRO A 53 -0.16 -4.53 -9.12
C PRO A 53 0.92 -3.88 -10.00
N VAL A 54 0.91 -2.55 -10.20
CA VAL A 54 1.96 -1.85 -10.95
C VAL A 54 3.34 -2.08 -10.30
N TYR A 55 3.46 -1.86 -8.98
CA TYR A 55 4.73 -2.07 -8.28
C TYR A 55 5.13 -3.55 -8.21
N THR A 56 4.15 -4.46 -8.16
CA THR A 56 4.40 -5.90 -8.28
C THR A 56 5.00 -6.25 -9.64
N LEU A 57 4.49 -5.66 -10.72
CA LEU A 57 5.05 -5.85 -12.07
C LEU A 57 6.48 -5.28 -12.19
N LEU A 58 6.79 -4.20 -11.49
CA LEU A 58 8.16 -3.65 -11.45
C LEU A 58 9.19 -4.61 -10.83
N LEU A 59 8.78 -5.65 -10.09
CA LEU A 59 9.70 -6.69 -9.62
C LEU A 59 10.28 -7.55 -10.75
N LEU A 60 9.55 -7.66 -11.86
CA LEU A 60 9.95 -8.45 -13.04
C LEU A 60 11.12 -7.80 -13.78
N LEU A 61 11.22 -6.46 -13.72
CA LEU A 61 12.29 -5.71 -14.36
C LEU A 61 13.51 -5.64 -13.40
N PRO A 62 14.69 -6.13 -13.80
CA PRO A 62 15.85 -6.23 -12.91
C PRO A 62 16.33 -4.85 -12.42
N VAL A 63 16.21 -3.82 -13.26
CA VAL A 63 16.65 -2.45 -12.96
C VAL A 63 15.80 -1.80 -11.85
N THR A 64 14.50 -2.08 -11.81
CA THR A 64 13.58 -1.47 -10.84
C THR A 64 13.35 -2.31 -9.59
N ARG A 65 13.92 -3.52 -9.51
CA ARG A 65 13.60 -4.50 -8.46
C ARG A 65 13.83 -3.98 -7.05
N ILE A 66 14.92 -3.25 -6.80
CA ILE A 66 15.20 -2.68 -5.47
C ILE A 66 14.14 -1.65 -5.09
N ALA A 67 13.80 -0.73 -6.00
CA ALA A 67 12.77 0.28 -5.77
C ALA A 67 11.38 -0.35 -5.60
N ALA A 68 11.05 -1.36 -6.41
CA ALA A 68 9.80 -2.10 -6.30
C ALA A 68 9.65 -2.80 -4.94
N VAL A 69 10.72 -3.42 -4.42
CA VAL A 69 10.74 -3.98 -3.05
C VAL A 69 10.53 -2.87 -2.01
N GLY A 70 11.14 -1.71 -2.17
CA GLY A 70 10.92 -0.53 -1.31
C GLY A 70 9.47 -0.07 -1.28
N LEU A 71 8.88 0.16 -2.46
CA LEU A 71 7.48 0.61 -2.62
C LEU A 71 6.48 -0.40 -2.08
N LEU A 72 6.68 -1.69 -2.35
CA LEU A 72 5.80 -2.74 -1.82
C LEU A 72 5.95 -2.91 -0.31
N PHE A 73 7.16 -2.73 0.23
CA PHE A 73 7.37 -2.76 1.67
C PHE A 73 6.72 -1.56 2.37
N HIS A 74 6.73 -0.39 1.74
CA HIS A 74 6.04 0.80 2.22
C HIS A 74 4.51 0.60 2.27
N LEU A 75 3.91 0.10 1.17
CA LEU A 75 2.49 -0.26 1.15
C LEU A 75 2.14 -1.34 2.19
N PHE A 76 3.06 -2.28 2.44
CA PHE A 76 2.88 -3.28 3.49
C PHE A 76 2.85 -2.63 4.87
N THR A 77 3.76 -1.71 5.18
CA THR A 77 3.74 -0.99 6.46
C THR A 77 2.49 -0.15 6.64
N ASP A 78 1.98 0.51 5.59
CA ASP A 78 0.73 1.26 5.66
C ASP A 78 -0.48 0.34 5.86
N THR A 79 -0.44 -0.85 5.27
CA THR A 79 -1.49 -1.85 5.50
C THR A 79 -1.49 -2.28 6.97
N VAL A 80 -0.32 -2.46 7.58
CA VAL A 80 -0.20 -2.75 9.02
C VAL A 80 -0.73 -1.59 9.86
N ASP A 81 -0.42 -0.34 9.50
CA ASP A 81 -0.95 0.86 10.17
C ASP A 81 -2.49 0.92 10.08
N CYS A 82 -3.06 0.70 8.89
CA CYS A 82 -4.50 0.60 8.71
C CYS A 82 -5.13 -0.48 9.61
N LEU A 83 -4.50 -1.66 9.73
CA LEU A 83 -4.99 -2.73 10.61
C LEU A 83 -4.96 -2.32 12.09
N TRP A 84 -3.94 -1.58 12.51
CA TRP A 84 -3.86 -1.02 13.86
C TRP A 84 -4.97 0.01 14.11
N ILE A 85 -5.22 0.92 13.16
CA ILE A 85 -6.34 1.86 13.24
C ILE A 85 -7.67 1.12 13.36
N PHE A 86 -7.88 0.07 12.55
CA PHE A 86 -9.13 -0.70 12.56
C PHE A 86 -9.38 -1.46 13.86
N SER A 87 -8.33 -1.87 14.58
CA SER A 87 -8.50 -2.54 15.87
C SER A 87 -8.96 -1.58 16.99
N HIS A 88 -8.70 -0.28 16.84
CA HIS A 88 -9.10 0.75 17.81
C HIS A 88 -10.34 1.55 17.38
N CYS A 89 -10.61 1.63 16.08
CA CYS A 89 -11.70 2.44 15.52
C CYS A 89 -12.50 1.66 14.47
N ARG A 90 -13.65 1.11 14.89
CA ARG A 90 -14.56 0.42 13.98
C ARG A 90 -15.18 1.34 12.92
N ALA A 91 -15.49 2.59 13.28
CA ALA A 91 -16.03 3.57 12.33
C ALA A 91 -15.04 3.87 11.20
N CYS A 92 -13.74 3.94 11.53
CA CYS A 92 -12.65 4.16 10.58
C CYS A 92 -12.56 3.00 9.57
N TYR A 93 -12.73 1.75 10.03
CA TYR A 93 -12.83 0.60 9.14
C TYR A 93 -14.02 0.71 8.18
N LEU A 94 -15.22 1.04 8.67
CA LEU A 94 -16.42 1.15 7.84
C LEU A 94 -16.33 2.26 6.79
N ASN A 95 -15.64 3.37 7.13
CA ASN A 95 -15.40 4.49 6.22
C ASN A 95 -14.20 4.28 5.28
N SER A 96 -13.43 3.20 5.45
CA SER A 96 -12.26 2.91 4.63
C SER A 96 -12.63 2.45 3.22
N ARG A 97 -11.77 2.76 2.24
CA ARG A 97 -11.88 2.25 0.87
C ARG A 97 -11.73 0.73 0.80
N ILE A 98 -11.01 0.14 1.77
CA ILE A 98 -10.87 -1.32 1.93
C ILE A 98 -12.22 -1.98 2.21
N TYR A 99 -13.03 -1.42 3.11
CA TYR A 99 -14.36 -1.95 3.38
C TYR A 99 -15.27 -1.83 2.16
N ALA A 100 -15.23 -0.68 1.47
CA ALA A 100 -15.98 -0.48 0.22
C ALA A 100 -15.63 -1.55 -0.82
N LEU A 101 -14.33 -1.79 -1.07
CA LEU A 101 -13.83 -2.82 -1.99
C LEU A 101 -14.29 -4.22 -1.58
N ARG A 102 -14.11 -4.60 -0.29
CA ARG A 102 -14.54 -5.90 0.23
C ARG A 102 -16.04 -6.12 0.06
N SER A 103 -16.85 -5.10 0.36
CA SER A 103 -18.31 -5.17 0.24
C SER A 103 -18.74 -5.35 -1.22
N TRP A 104 -18.06 -4.67 -2.15
CA TRP A 104 -18.30 -4.79 -3.58
C TRP A 104 -17.92 -6.18 -4.11
N LEU A 105 -16.73 -6.68 -3.76
CA LEU A 105 -16.27 -8.03 -4.13
C LEU A 105 -17.23 -9.12 -3.62
N LYS A 106 -17.67 -9.02 -2.35
CA LYS A 106 -18.65 -9.96 -1.79
C LYS A 106 -19.95 -9.98 -2.60
N ARG A 107 -20.46 -8.82 -3.00
CA ARG A 107 -21.68 -8.72 -3.83
C ARG A 107 -21.46 -9.29 -5.23
N LEU A 108 -20.31 -9.06 -5.84
CA LEU A 108 -19.96 -9.60 -7.15
C LEU A 108 -19.93 -11.14 -7.11
N LEU A 109 -19.21 -11.71 -6.14
CA LEU A 109 -19.11 -13.16 -5.97
C LEU A 109 -20.46 -13.81 -5.64
N ALA A 110 -21.33 -13.13 -4.89
CA ALA A 110 -22.68 -13.61 -4.60
C ALA A 110 -23.57 -13.64 -5.86
N ARG A 111 -23.42 -12.66 -6.77
CA ARG A 111 -24.14 -12.64 -8.05
C ARG A 111 -23.70 -13.78 -8.98
N GLU A 112 -22.40 -14.05 -9.05
CA GLU A 112 -21.87 -15.16 -9.85
C GLU A 112 -22.32 -16.53 -9.34
N LYS A 113 -22.47 -16.71 -8.01
CA LYS A 113 -22.96 -17.97 -7.43
C LYS A 113 -24.47 -18.21 -7.57
N GLY A 114 -25.24 -17.17 -7.90
CA GLY A 114 -26.69 -17.27 -8.08
C GLY A 114 -27.14 -17.38 -9.54
N LYS A 115 -26.19 -17.32 -10.48
CA LYS A 115 -26.38 -17.69 -11.89
C LYS A 115 -25.92 -19.13 -12.10
#